data_AF-A0A139JVB5-F1
#
_entry.id   AF-A0A139JVB5-F1
#
_cell.length_a   1.000
_cell.length_b   1.000
_cell.length_c   1.000
_cell.angle_alpha   90.00
_cell.angle_beta   90.00
_cell.angle_gamma   90.00
#
_symmetry.space_group_name_H-M   'P 1'
#
loop_
_entity.id
_entity.type
_entity.pdbx_description
1 polymer ?
#
loop_
_entity_poly.entity_id
_entity_poly.type
_entity_poly.pdbx_seq_one_letter_code
_entity_poly.pdbx_strand_id
1 'polypeptide(L)'
;MPKTPQMSKSAANPSGGSLAFETIPLNYVVDTQGEFRWWLEPQAIYDGINYDIADRGYAMGFFPTKSGTYTFVQGQRWIEMNLAGRIVAKHPLPPGYIDLSHASWEMPNGNILLRAAKYRYHRPDGQIVQSVRDFIIEVDRSGNVIDEWDLNTILDPTRSSRTSTSAPSA
;
A
#
# COMPACT_ATOMS: atom_id res chain seq x y z
N MET A 1 -6.30 -16.36 40.17
CA MET A 1 -6.18 -15.75 38.83
C MET A 1 -6.45 -14.25 38.99
N PRO A 2 -5.55 -13.34 38.59
CA PRO A 2 -5.87 -11.92 38.56
C PRO A 2 -6.96 -11.69 37.53
N LYS A 3 -8.04 -11.00 37.92
CA LYS A 3 -9.12 -10.63 37.00
C LYS A 3 -8.60 -9.59 36.01
N THR A 4 -8.79 -9.84 34.71
CA THR A 4 -8.53 -8.85 33.66
C THR A 4 -9.29 -7.56 34.00
N PRO A 5 -8.63 -6.39 34.04
CA PRO A 5 -9.32 -5.13 34.30
C PRO A 5 -10.42 -4.94 33.26
N GLN A 6 -11.65 -4.77 33.72
CA GLN A 6 -12.80 -4.55 32.86
C GLN A 6 -12.61 -3.16 32.23
N MET A 7 -12.26 -3.10 30.94
CA MET A 7 -12.11 -1.82 30.23
C MET A 7 -13.40 -1.01 30.35
N SER A 8 -13.25 0.27 30.71
CA SER A 8 -14.35 1.22 30.72
C SER A 8 -15.07 1.21 29.37
N LYS A 9 -16.39 1.10 29.37
CA LYS A 9 -17.27 1.18 28.18
C LYS A 9 -17.24 2.53 27.44
N SER A 10 -16.34 3.45 27.84
CA SER A 10 -16.22 4.82 27.34
C SER A 10 -14.98 5.06 26.45
N ALA A 11 -14.13 4.06 26.21
CA ALA A 11 -12.99 4.22 25.32
C ALA A 11 -13.43 4.05 23.86
N ALA A 12 -13.17 5.04 23.01
CA ALA A 12 -13.31 4.88 21.56
C ALA A 12 -12.41 3.73 21.08
N ASN A 13 -12.87 2.98 20.08
CA ASN A 13 -12.05 1.93 19.49
C ASN A 13 -10.78 2.54 18.86
N PRO A 14 -9.61 1.91 19.02
CA PRO A 14 -8.38 2.40 18.40
C PRO A 14 -8.49 2.32 16.87
N SER A 15 -7.83 3.26 16.18
CA SER A 15 -7.58 3.14 14.75
C SER A 15 -6.46 2.11 14.49
N GLY A 16 -6.40 1.60 13.26
CA GLY A 16 -5.34 0.71 12.83
C GLY A 16 -4.98 0.95 11.36
N GLY A 17 -3.89 0.33 10.93
CA GLY A 17 -3.42 0.42 9.56
C GLY A 17 -2.73 1.75 9.31
N SER A 18 -2.77 2.19 8.06
CA SER A 18 -2.01 3.33 7.56
C SER A 18 -2.81 4.17 6.58
N LEU A 19 -4.14 4.29 6.78
CA LEU A 19 -4.99 5.13 5.93
C LEU A 19 -4.52 6.60 5.87
N ALA A 20 -3.90 7.12 6.94
CA ALA A 20 -3.31 8.45 6.98
C ALA A 20 -2.08 8.62 6.07
N PHE A 21 -1.59 7.53 5.46
CA PHE A 21 -0.48 7.55 4.52
C PHE A 21 -0.97 7.95 3.12
N GLU A 22 -1.27 9.23 2.97
CA GLU A 22 -1.74 9.85 1.73
C GLU A 22 -0.98 11.15 1.42
N THR A 23 -0.86 11.49 0.14
CA THR A 23 -0.33 12.78 -0.29
C THR A 23 -0.75 13.10 -1.72
N ILE A 24 -0.80 14.39 -2.06
CA ILE A 24 -1.06 14.83 -3.43
C ILE A 24 0.16 14.43 -4.30
N PRO A 25 -0.04 13.66 -5.39
CA PRO A 25 1.06 13.21 -6.22
C PRO A 25 1.70 14.36 -7.00
N LEU A 26 3.03 14.30 -7.17
CA LEU A 26 3.81 15.19 -8.00
C LEU A 26 4.66 14.35 -8.96
N ASN A 27 4.15 14.08 -10.16
CA ASN A 27 4.79 13.17 -11.11
C ASN A 27 5.13 13.89 -12.42
N TYR A 28 6.40 13.83 -12.81
CA TYR A 28 6.91 14.46 -14.02
C TYR A 28 8.14 13.75 -14.55
N VAL A 29 8.45 14.00 -15.84
CA VAL A 29 9.72 13.60 -16.46
C VAL A 29 10.52 14.86 -16.75
N VAL A 30 11.79 14.84 -16.37
CA VAL A 30 12.75 15.92 -16.62
C VAL A 30 13.82 15.43 -17.60
N ASP A 31 14.28 16.29 -18.50
CA ASP A 31 15.40 15.97 -19.38
C ASP A 31 16.77 16.33 -18.76
N THR A 32 17.83 16.10 -19.54
CA THR A 32 19.21 16.40 -19.13
C THR A 32 19.51 17.89 -18.99
N GLN A 33 18.60 18.78 -19.40
CA GLN A 33 18.73 20.23 -19.24
C GLN A 33 17.91 20.77 -18.05
N GLY A 34 17.16 19.90 -17.37
CA GLY A 34 16.30 20.31 -16.26
C GLY A 34 14.90 20.75 -16.69
N GLU A 35 14.52 20.56 -17.95
CA GLU A 35 13.22 20.97 -18.48
C GLU A 35 12.17 19.87 -18.27
N PHE A 36 10.95 20.27 -17.90
CA PHE A 36 9.80 19.36 -17.80
C PHE A 36 9.38 18.89 -19.20
N ARG A 37 9.43 17.58 -19.44
CA ARG A 37 9.07 16.96 -20.73
C ARG A 37 7.77 16.18 -20.70
N TRP A 38 7.23 15.95 -19.51
CA TRP A 38 5.97 15.28 -19.28
C TRP A 38 5.46 15.59 -17.88
N TRP A 39 4.14 15.65 -17.71
CA TRP A 39 3.47 15.95 -16.46
C TRP A 39 2.20 15.09 -16.34
N LEU A 40 2.00 14.47 -15.17
CA LEU A 40 0.72 13.86 -14.82
C LEU A 40 -0.06 14.82 -13.93
N GLU A 41 -1.21 15.27 -14.43
CA GLU A 41 -2.11 16.09 -13.62
C GLU A 41 -2.58 15.30 -12.38
N PRO A 42 -2.40 15.83 -11.15
CA PRO A 42 -2.72 15.08 -9.93
C PRO A 42 -4.16 14.56 -9.90
N GLN A 43 -5.10 15.35 -10.39
CA GLN A 43 -6.54 15.06 -10.45
C GLN A 43 -6.86 13.89 -11.39
N ALA A 44 -5.93 13.48 -12.25
CA ALA A 44 -6.10 12.26 -13.06
C ALA A 44 -6.15 10.99 -12.20
N ILE A 45 -5.52 11.02 -11.02
CA ILE A 45 -5.38 9.84 -10.15
C ILE A 45 -5.65 10.13 -8.68
N TYR A 46 -5.86 11.36 -8.24
CA TYR A 46 -6.01 11.69 -6.81
C TYR A 46 -7.06 12.78 -6.59
N ASP A 47 -7.95 12.57 -5.62
CA ASP A 47 -8.91 13.57 -5.14
C ASP A 47 -8.71 13.84 -3.64
N GLY A 48 -8.06 14.96 -3.35
CA GLY A 48 -7.82 15.43 -1.98
C GLY A 48 -8.93 16.28 -1.39
N ILE A 49 -9.92 16.68 -2.19
CA ILE A 49 -11.02 17.56 -1.76
C ILE A 49 -12.18 16.70 -1.27
N ASN A 50 -12.55 15.68 -2.04
CA ASN A 50 -13.60 14.73 -1.67
C ASN A 50 -13.05 13.64 -0.74
N TYR A 51 -13.93 13.05 0.07
CA TYR A 51 -13.57 12.02 1.06
C TYR A 51 -13.67 10.58 0.51
N ASP A 52 -13.64 10.40 -0.82
CA ASP A 52 -13.66 9.06 -1.42
C ASP A 52 -12.30 8.38 -1.25
N ILE A 53 -12.24 7.42 -0.32
CA ILE A 53 -11.04 6.64 -0.02
C ILE A 53 -10.54 5.87 -1.27
N ALA A 54 -11.41 5.56 -2.23
CA ALA A 54 -11.04 4.88 -3.46
C ALA A 54 -10.12 5.73 -4.37
N ASP A 55 -10.13 7.05 -4.21
CA ASP A 55 -9.33 8.03 -4.96
C ASP A 55 -8.21 8.69 -4.09
N ARG A 56 -7.96 8.15 -2.90
CA ARG A 56 -6.97 8.65 -1.93
C ARG A 56 -5.73 7.75 -1.85
N GLY A 57 -4.77 8.13 -1.01
CA GLY A 57 -3.55 7.38 -0.73
C GLY A 57 -2.29 7.99 -1.34
N TYR A 58 -1.17 7.27 -1.27
CA TYR A 58 0.12 7.71 -1.81
C TYR A 58 0.41 6.97 -3.12
N ALA A 59 0.52 7.69 -4.24
CA ALA A 59 0.93 7.12 -5.52
C ALA A 59 2.41 6.70 -5.47
N MET A 60 2.69 5.39 -5.53
CA MET A 60 4.03 4.84 -5.35
C MET A 60 4.29 3.64 -6.26
N GLY A 61 5.56 3.32 -6.44
CA GLY A 61 5.96 2.07 -7.08
C GLY A 61 5.62 2.04 -8.58
N PHE A 62 5.96 3.12 -9.29
CA PHE A 62 5.92 3.19 -10.74
C PHE A 62 6.96 2.24 -11.33
N PHE A 63 6.51 1.13 -11.88
CA PHE A 63 7.38 0.15 -12.54
C PHE A 63 6.90 -0.11 -13.98
N PRO A 64 7.83 -0.17 -14.95
CA PRO A 64 7.47 -0.43 -16.33
C PRO A 64 7.00 -1.87 -16.50
N THR A 65 6.06 -2.06 -17.42
CA THR A 65 5.58 -3.37 -17.85
C THR A 65 6.26 -3.79 -19.15
N LYS A 66 6.08 -5.05 -19.54
CA LYS A 66 6.51 -5.57 -20.84
C LYS A 66 5.81 -4.91 -22.03
N SER A 67 4.65 -4.30 -21.83
CA SER A 67 3.88 -3.59 -22.86
C SER A 67 4.27 -2.11 -23.01
N GLY A 68 5.26 -1.63 -22.23
CA GLY A 68 5.67 -0.22 -22.24
C GLY A 68 4.72 0.71 -21.50
N THR A 69 3.83 0.16 -20.68
CA THR A 69 3.02 0.89 -19.70
C THR A 69 3.72 0.89 -18.34
N TYR A 70 3.11 1.52 -17.34
CA TYR A 70 3.60 1.54 -15.96
C TYR A 70 2.49 1.10 -15.01
N THR A 71 2.82 0.19 -14.09
CA THR A 71 1.97 -0.09 -12.93
C THR A 71 2.41 0.74 -11.74
N PHE A 72 1.46 1.11 -10.88
CA PHE A 72 1.73 1.73 -9.60
C PHE A 72 0.58 1.48 -8.62
N VAL A 73 0.83 1.73 -7.34
CA VAL A 73 -0.16 1.59 -6.27
C VAL A 73 -0.57 2.94 -5.72
N GLN A 74 -1.79 3.03 -5.21
CA GLN A 74 -2.27 4.21 -4.50
C GLN A 74 -3.35 3.81 -3.49
N GLY A 75 -2.99 3.72 -2.22
CA GLY A 75 -3.95 3.47 -1.14
C GLY A 75 -4.69 2.13 -1.31
N GLN A 76 -5.97 2.20 -1.67
CA GLN A 76 -6.83 1.02 -1.79
C GLN A 76 -6.98 0.52 -3.24
N ARG A 77 -6.02 0.85 -4.12
CA ARG A 77 -6.03 0.43 -5.53
C ARG A 77 -4.63 0.31 -6.13
N TRP A 78 -4.57 -0.39 -7.25
CA TRP A 78 -3.43 -0.35 -8.17
C TRP A 78 -3.92 0.03 -9.58
N ILE A 79 -3.02 0.66 -10.33
CA ILE A 79 -3.31 1.29 -11.63
C ILE A 79 -2.24 0.86 -12.62
N GLU A 80 -2.65 0.68 -13.87
CA GLU A 80 -1.76 0.62 -15.02
C GLU A 80 -2.05 1.78 -15.96
N MET A 81 -1.01 2.51 -16.37
CA MET A 81 -1.12 3.71 -17.21
C MET A 81 -0.01 3.76 -18.26
N ASN A 82 -0.29 4.31 -19.43
CA ASN A 82 0.74 4.62 -20.41
C ASN A 82 1.24 6.06 -20.30
N LEU A 83 2.36 6.39 -20.96
CA LEU A 83 2.91 7.76 -20.95
C LEU A 83 2.07 8.78 -21.74
N ALA A 84 1.02 8.35 -22.46
CA ALA A 84 0.04 9.29 -23.02
C ALA A 84 -1.02 9.72 -21.99
N GLY A 85 -0.92 9.26 -20.73
CA GLY A 85 -1.86 9.58 -19.65
C GLY A 85 -3.13 8.73 -19.65
N ARG A 86 -3.21 7.69 -20.50
CA ARG A 86 -4.37 6.79 -20.51
C ARG A 86 -4.22 5.75 -19.41
N ILE A 87 -5.24 5.68 -18.54
CA ILE A 87 -5.45 4.56 -17.63
C ILE A 87 -5.85 3.33 -18.45
N VAL A 88 -4.99 2.31 -18.42
CA VAL A 88 -5.19 1.03 -19.10
C VAL A 88 -6.00 0.08 -18.22
N ALA A 89 -5.68 0.07 -16.93
CA ALA A 89 -6.37 -0.71 -15.93
C ALA A 89 -6.40 0.04 -14.59
N LYS A 90 -7.46 -0.16 -13.82
CA LYS A 90 -7.61 0.38 -12.46
C LYS A 90 -8.39 -0.66 -11.68
N HIS A 91 -7.74 -1.27 -10.70
CA HIS A 91 -8.33 -2.33 -9.90
C HIS A 91 -8.40 -1.91 -8.43
N PRO A 92 -9.55 -2.08 -7.76
CA PRO A 92 -9.60 -1.97 -6.33
C PRO A 92 -8.74 -3.07 -5.70
N LEU A 93 -8.28 -2.82 -4.49
CA LEU A 93 -7.60 -3.84 -3.70
C LEU A 93 -8.54 -5.02 -3.41
N PRO A 94 -8.06 -6.27 -3.47
CA PRO A 94 -8.91 -7.41 -3.16
C PRO A 94 -9.40 -7.39 -1.71
N PRO A 95 -10.61 -7.92 -1.43
CA PRO A 95 -11.12 -8.02 -0.07
C PRO A 95 -10.15 -8.75 0.86
N GLY A 96 -10.04 -8.27 2.09
CA GLY A 96 -9.12 -8.83 3.08
C GLY A 96 -7.73 -8.18 3.10
N TYR A 97 -7.45 -7.24 2.20
CA TYR A 97 -6.22 -6.44 2.19
C TYR A 97 -6.54 -4.95 2.27
N ILE A 98 -5.55 -4.18 2.74
CA ILE A 98 -5.58 -2.71 2.84
C ILE A 98 -4.21 -2.11 2.49
N ASP A 99 -4.20 -0.82 2.21
CA ASP A 99 -3.02 0.05 2.25
C ASP A 99 -1.85 -0.35 1.33
N LEU A 100 -2.14 -0.55 0.05
CA LEU A 100 -1.10 -0.71 -0.95
C LEU A 100 -0.18 0.51 -0.96
N SER A 101 1.12 0.24 -0.87
CA SER A 101 2.13 1.29 -0.95
C SER A 101 3.50 0.74 -1.34
N HIS A 102 4.39 1.66 -1.75
CA HIS A 102 5.79 1.42 -2.11
C HIS A 102 6.03 0.70 -3.45
N ALA A 103 5.38 -0.43 -3.73
CA ALA A 103 5.75 -1.24 -4.90
C ALA A 103 4.55 -1.92 -5.59
N SER A 104 4.62 -1.91 -6.93
CA SER A 104 3.93 -2.84 -7.82
C SER A 104 4.99 -3.44 -8.75
N TRP A 105 4.85 -4.71 -9.17
CA TRP A 105 5.83 -5.31 -10.06
C TRP A 105 5.19 -6.35 -10.98
N GLU A 106 5.39 -6.23 -12.30
CA GLU A 106 4.96 -7.25 -13.25
C GLU A 106 5.90 -8.47 -13.23
N MET A 107 5.34 -9.63 -12.94
CA MET A 107 6.04 -10.90 -12.98
C MET A 107 6.20 -11.44 -14.41
N PRO A 108 7.14 -12.37 -14.65
CA PRO A 108 7.32 -12.98 -15.98
C PRO A 108 6.06 -13.65 -16.54
N ASN A 109 5.18 -14.17 -15.68
CA ASN A 109 3.89 -14.77 -16.06
C ASN A 109 2.79 -13.73 -16.39
N GLY A 110 3.07 -12.44 -16.24
CA GLY A 110 2.13 -11.34 -16.48
C GLY A 110 1.28 -10.97 -15.27
N ASN A 111 1.39 -11.64 -14.13
CA ASN A 111 0.73 -11.25 -12.89
C ASN A 111 1.44 -10.06 -12.24
N ILE A 112 0.78 -9.40 -11.30
CA ILE A 112 1.30 -8.24 -10.59
C ILE A 112 1.55 -8.60 -9.12
N LEU A 113 2.77 -8.37 -8.66
CA LEU A 113 3.09 -8.37 -7.24
C LEU A 113 2.78 -7.01 -6.64
N LEU A 114 2.10 -7.02 -5.50
CA LEU A 114 1.71 -5.83 -4.77
C LEU A 114 2.13 -5.96 -3.31
N ARG A 115 2.70 -4.90 -2.75
CA ARG A 115 2.97 -4.84 -1.30
C ARG A 115 1.76 -4.24 -0.59
N ALA A 116 1.17 -5.02 0.31
CA ALA A 116 -0.07 -4.72 1.00
C ALA A 116 0.07 -4.79 2.54
N ALA A 117 -1.06 -4.58 3.20
CA ALA A 117 -1.33 -4.99 4.57
C ALA A 117 -2.61 -5.84 4.59
N LYS A 118 -2.83 -6.60 5.66
CA LYS A 118 -3.98 -7.48 5.84
C LYS A 118 -5.06 -6.79 6.69
N TYR A 119 -6.29 -6.85 6.19
CA TYR A 119 -7.46 -6.38 6.90
C TYR A 119 -7.87 -7.36 7.98
N ARG A 120 -8.07 -6.87 9.22
CA ARG A 120 -8.51 -7.71 10.37
C ARG A 120 -7.62 -8.95 10.56
N TYR A 121 -6.30 -8.75 10.51
CA TYR A 121 -5.33 -9.79 10.81
C TYR A 121 -5.49 -10.31 12.24
N HIS A 122 -5.59 -11.63 12.38
CA HIS A 122 -5.73 -12.32 13.65
C HIS A 122 -4.34 -12.65 14.21
N ARG A 123 -3.97 -12.01 15.31
CA ARG A 123 -2.71 -12.28 15.99
C ARG A 123 -2.82 -13.53 16.87
N PRO A 124 -1.70 -14.22 17.16
CA PRO A 124 -1.67 -15.37 18.07
C PRO A 124 -2.14 -15.07 19.50
N ASP A 125 -2.08 -13.80 19.92
CA ASP A 125 -2.56 -13.34 21.24
C ASP A 125 -4.08 -13.08 21.28
N GLY A 126 -4.79 -13.37 20.19
CA GLY A 126 -6.25 -13.21 20.07
C GLY A 126 -6.70 -11.80 19.68
N GLN A 127 -5.78 -10.85 19.50
CA GLN A 127 -6.12 -9.50 19.02
C GLN A 127 -6.38 -9.49 17.51
N ILE A 128 -7.31 -8.64 17.08
CA ILE A 128 -7.58 -8.38 15.66
C ILE A 128 -7.05 -6.98 15.35
N VAL A 129 -6.13 -6.91 14.39
CA VAL A 129 -5.47 -5.65 14.00
C VAL A 129 -5.56 -5.44 12.50
N GLN A 130 -5.26 -4.23 12.08
CA GLN A 130 -4.87 -3.95 10.70
C GLN A 130 -3.35 -4.10 10.64
N SER A 131 -2.83 -5.00 9.81
CA SER A 131 -1.37 -5.19 9.72
C SER A 131 -0.71 -4.01 8.99
N VAL A 132 0.62 -3.97 8.91
CA VAL A 132 1.34 -2.81 8.35
C VAL A 132 2.49 -3.27 7.46
N ARG A 133 2.28 -3.17 6.14
CA ARG A 133 3.31 -3.32 5.09
C ARG A 133 4.06 -4.66 5.12
N ASP A 134 3.40 -5.69 5.60
CA ASP A 134 3.94 -7.00 5.94
C ASP A 134 3.27 -8.13 5.17
N PHE A 135 2.52 -7.81 4.11
CA PHE A 135 1.97 -8.77 3.16
C PHE A 135 2.43 -8.45 1.74
N ILE A 136 2.72 -9.50 0.97
CA ILE A 136 2.87 -9.43 -0.48
C ILE A 136 1.75 -10.28 -1.08
N ILE A 137 1.09 -9.77 -2.11
CA ILE A 137 0.08 -10.52 -2.86
C ILE A 137 0.46 -10.56 -4.34
N GLU A 138 0.26 -11.72 -4.97
CA GLU A 138 0.26 -11.86 -6.42
C GLU A 138 -1.19 -11.77 -6.90
N VAL A 139 -1.45 -10.88 -7.85
CA VAL A 139 -2.77 -10.75 -8.48
C VAL A 139 -2.69 -10.99 -9.98
N ASP A 140 -3.73 -11.59 -10.54
CA ASP A 140 -3.89 -11.63 -12.00
C ASP A 140 -4.25 -10.25 -12.57
N ARG A 141 -4.28 -10.15 -13.90
CA ARG A 141 -4.66 -8.91 -14.61
C ARG A 141 -6.12 -8.51 -14.43
N SER A 142 -6.95 -9.37 -13.86
CA SER A 142 -8.35 -9.05 -13.50
C SER A 142 -8.46 -8.51 -12.07
N GLY A 143 -7.37 -8.57 -11.28
CA GLY A 143 -7.31 -8.16 -9.88
C GLY A 143 -7.66 -9.27 -8.90
N ASN A 144 -7.72 -10.53 -9.31
CA ASN A 144 -7.94 -11.65 -8.38
C ASN A 144 -6.63 -12.07 -7.73
N VAL A 145 -6.66 -12.42 -6.45
CA VAL A 145 -5.48 -12.94 -5.73
C VAL A 145 -5.18 -14.35 -6.20
N ILE A 146 -3.92 -14.57 -6.59
CA ILE A 146 -3.38 -15.86 -7.01
C ILE A 146 -2.57 -16.49 -5.89
N ASP A 147 -1.78 -15.69 -5.19
CA ASP A 147 -0.97 -16.15 -4.06
C ASP A 147 -0.75 -15.02 -3.03
N GLU A 148 -0.38 -15.40 -1.81
CA GLU A 148 -0.07 -14.47 -0.73
C GLU A 148 1.16 -14.91 0.10
N TRP A 149 1.93 -13.93 0.55
CA TRP A 149 3.03 -14.12 1.49
C TRP A 149 2.81 -13.29 2.74
N ASP A 150 2.51 -13.96 3.85
CA ASP A 150 2.45 -13.37 5.18
C ASP A 150 3.84 -13.30 5.81
N LEU A 151 4.43 -12.10 5.80
CA LEU A 151 5.79 -11.91 6.31
C LEU A 151 5.88 -12.11 7.82
N ASN A 152 4.76 -12.06 8.58
CA ASN A 152 4.77 -12.34 10.02
C ASN A 152 5.03 -13.83 10.33
N THR A 153 4.77 -14.71 9.36
CA THR A 153 5.01 -16.16 9.48
C THR A 153 6.32 -16.59 8.83
N ILE A 154 6.82 -15.81 7.87
CA ILE A 154 8.04 -16.09 7.11
C ILE A 154 9.27 -15.46 7.78
N LEU A 155 9.13 -14.26 8.34
CA LEU A 155 10.19 -13.50 9.00
C LEU A 155 9.98 -13.47 10.53
N ASP A 156 10.91 -12.82 11.25
CA ASP A 156 10.80 -12.58 12.68
C ASP A 156 10.28 -11.15 12.96
N PRO A 157 8.98 -10.98 13.28
CA PRO A 157 8.42 -9.66 13.58
C PRO A 157 8.87 -9.10 14.94
N THR A 158 9.54 -9.90 15.77
CA THR A 158 10.03 -9.48 17.10
C THR A 158 11.47 -8.98 17.08
N ARG A 159 12.19 -9.19 15.96
CA ARG A 159 13.59 -8.77 15.81
C ARG A 159 13.73 -7.25 15.87
N SER A 160 14.35 -6.75 16.94
CA SER A 160 14.47 -5.31 17.21
C SER A 160 15.86 -4.69 16.99
N SER A 161 16.86 -5.47 16.55
CA SER A 161 18.27 -5.03 16.47
C SER A 161 18.53 -3.80 15.59
N ARG A 162 17.59 -3.42 14.71
CA ARG A 162 17.65 -2.21 13.87
C ARG A 162 16.50 -1.23 14.13
N THR A 163 15.62 -1.51 15.10
CA THR A 163 14.51 -0.65 15.50
C THR A 163 14.69 -0.10 16.92
N SER A 164 15.59 -0.69 17.73
CA SER A 164 16.00 -0.12 19.01
C SER A 164 16.90 1.09 18.78
N THR A 165 16.33 2.28 18.78
CA THR A 165 17.10 3.50 18.99
C THR A 165 17.62 3.52 20.42
N SER A 166 18.90 3.23 20.64
CA SER A 166 19.59 3.77 21.80
C SER A 166 19.61 5.29 21.62
N ALA A 167 18.67 6.00 22.21
CA ALA A 167 18.80 7.44 22.34
C ALA A 167 20.10 7.70 23.13
N PRO A 168 21.05 8.51 22.62
CA PRO A 168 22.19 8.90 23.44
C PRO A 168 21.65 9.64 24.66
N SER A 169 22.07 9.21 25.85
CA SER A 169 21.81 9.92 27.10
C SER A 169 22.41 11.31 27.01
N ALA A 170 21.59 12.35 27.23
CA ALA A 170 22.02 13.73 27.39
C ALA A 170 22.80 13.92 28.69
#